data_AF-A0A3N4AE93-F1
#
_entry.id   AF-A0A3N4AE93-F1
#
_cell.length_a   1.000
_cell.length_b   1.000
_cell.length_c   1.000
_cell.angle_alpha   90.00
_cell.angle_beta   90.00
_cell.angle_gamma   90.00
#
_symmetry.space_group_name_H-M   'P 1'
#
loop_
_entity.id
_entity.type
_entity.pdbx_description
1 polymer ?
#
loop_
_entity_poly.entity_id
_entity_poly.type
_entity_poly.pdbx_seq_one_letter_code
_entity_poly.pdbx_strand_id
1 'polypeptide(L)'
;MNKNRILNTPELHVAIFSFFLHFIWELMQMPLFAGFDDTHYFSVILHCTRATGGDVIISLGAFWTASLFARSRYWFLADRFLPLGIFLIAGLLITVVFELLATGPFQRWTYEQSMPVLPFTNVGLSPIAQWIALPLLQMWFVRRQVLGGHL
;
A
#
# COMPACT_ATOMS: atom_id res chain seq x y z
N MET A 1 0.56 -7.15 30.12
CA MET A 1 1.16 -6.94 28.78
C MET A 1 1.69 -5.51 28.73
N ASN A 2 3.00 -5.30 28.59
CA ASN A 2 3.64 -3.99 28.82
C ASN A 2 3.32 -3.03 27.66
N LYS A 3 2.61 -1.92 27.94
CA LYS A 3 2.06 -0.97 26.95
C LYS A 3 3.14 -0.39 26.01
N ASN A 4 4.36 -0.23 26.53
CA ASN A 4 5.52 0.27 25.80
C ASN A 4 6.03 -0.69 24.72
N ARG A 5 5.73 -1.99 24.83
CA ARG A 5 6.20 -3.01 23.89
C ARG A 5 5.37 -3.06 22.60
N ILE A 6 4.11 -2.63 22.65
CA ILE A 6 3.19 -2.60 21.49
C ILE A 6 3.49 -1.36 20.63
N LEU A 7 3.74 -0.21 21.27
CA LEU A 7 4.03 1.05 20.58
C LEU A 7 5.34 1.00 19.76
N ASN A 8 6.30 0.15 20.16
CA ASN A 8 7.59 0.01 19.48
C ASN A 8 7.65 -1.15 18.48
N THR A 9 6.50 -1.71 18.08
CA THR A 9 6.46 -2.77 17.07
C THR A 9 6.65 -2.19 15.67
N PRO A 10 7.50 -2.79 14.81
CA PRO A 10 7.63 -2.34 13.43
C PRO A 10 6.32 -2.46 12.66
N GLU A 11 5.49 -3.45 12.97
CA GLU A 11 4.18 -3.69 12.35
C GLU A 11 3.23 -2.50 12.55
N LEU A 12 3.22 -1.88 13.73
CA LEU A 12 2.40 -0.70 14.00
C LEU A 12 2.84 0.49 13.14
N HIS A 13 4.15 0.73 13.04
CA HIS A 13 4.68 1.80 12.19
C HIS A 13 4.39 1.54 10.72
N VAL A 14 4.56 0.31 10.26
CA VAL A 14 4.20 -0.12 8.90
C VAL A 14 2.72 0.18 8.62
N ALA A 15 1.81 -0.20 9.52
CA ALA A 15 0.39 0.05 9.36
C ALA A 15 0.04 1.54 9.33
N ILE A 16 0.60 2.34 10.25
CA ILE A 16 0.36 3.78 10.33
C ILE A 16 0.84 4.49 9.06
N PHE A 17 2.09 4.27 8.66
CA PHE A 17 2.64 4.93 7.47
C PHE A 17 1.96 4.44 6.20
N SER A 18 1.62 3.15 6.10
CA SER A 18 0.84 2.63 4.98
C SER A 18 -0.52 3.34 4.90
N PHE A 19 -1.25 3.45 6.01
CA PHE A 19 -2.56 4.10 6.01
C PHE A 19 -2.49 5.54 5.48
N PHE A 20 -1.60 6.37 6.03
CA PHE A 20 -1.53 7.77 5.61
C PHE A 20 -1.05 7.95 4.18
N LEU A 21 -0.01 7.22 3.77
CA LEU A 21 0.54 7.33 2.42
C LEU A 21 -0.46 6.87 1.36
N HIS A 22 -1.09 5.71 1.58
CA HIS A 22 -2.09 5.19 0.66
C HIS A 22 -3.35 6.05 0.66
N PHE A 23 -3.81 6.55 1.80
CA PHE A 23 -4.99 7.42 1.84
C PHE A 23 -4.81 8.71 1.03
N ILE A 24 -3.64 9.36 1.15
CA ILE A 24 -3.33 10.56 0.37
C ILE A 24 -3.29 10.22 -1.12
N TRP A 25 -2.68 9.09 -1.49
CA TRP A 25 -2.62 8.67 -2.88
C TRP A 25 -3.99 8.34 -3.46
N GLU A 26 -4.83 7.62 -2.71
CA GLU A 26 -6.21 7.30 -3.07
C GLU A 26 -7.03 8.56 -3.35
N LEU A 27 -6.92 9.58 -2.50
CA LEU A 27 -7.55 10.88 -2.73
C LEU A 27 -7.03 11.58 -3.99
N MET A 28 -5.73 11.50 -4.27
CA MET A 28 -5.13 12.12 -5.45
C MET A 28 -5.51 11.41 -6.75
N GLN A 29 -5.70 10.09 -6.74
CA GLN A 29 -6.06 9.31 -7.93
C GLN A 29 -7.56 9.25 -8.22
N MET A 30 -8.42 9.69 -7.28
CA MET A 30 -9.88 9.71 -7.46
C MET A 30 -10.35 10.30 -8.81
N PRO A 31 -9.79 11.41 -9.32
CA PRO A 31 -10.18 11.97 -10.63
C PRO A 31 -9.87 11.08 -11.85
N LEU A 32 -9.24 9.92 -11.67
CA LEU A 32 -8.96 8.95 -12.72
C LEU A 32 -10.01 7.82 -12.78
N PHE A 33 -10.93 7.79 -11.80
CA PHE A 33 -11.99 6.78 -11.72
C PHE A 33 -13.33 7.39 -12.12
N ALA A 34 -14.07 6.69 -12.99
CA ALA A 34 -15.37 7.16 -13.45
C ALA A 34 -16.45 7.02 -12.36
N GLY A 35 -17.42 7.95 -12.35
CA GLY A 35 -18.61 7.85 -11.50
C GLY A 35 -18.57 8.65 -10.19
N PHE A 36 -17.59 9.53 -10.02
CA PHE A 36 -17.46 10.38 -8.82
C PHE A 36 -17.91 11.84 -9.02
N ASP A 37 -18.23 12.27 -10.24
CA ASP A 37 -18.52 13.68 -10.59
C ASP A 37 -19.66 14.32 -9.78
N ASP A 38 -20.69 13.54 -9.40
CA ASP A 38 -21.85 14.00 -8.61
C ASP A 38 -21.93 13.36 -7.20
N THR A 39 -20.86 12.71 -6.74
CA THR A 39 -20.89 12.01 -5.44
C THR A 39 -20.59 12.94 -4.26
N HIS A 40 -21.34 12.76 -3.18
CA HIS A 40 -21.14 13.50 -1.95
C HIS A 40 -19.73 13.25 -1.38
N TYR A 41 -19.01 14.30 -0.97
CA TYR A 41 -17.63 14.24 -0.47
C TYR A 41 -17.41 13.17 0.62
N PHE A 42 -18.39 12.96 1.50
CA PHE A 42 -18.32 11.93 2.53
C PHE A 42 -18.23 10.51 1.96
N SER A 43 -18.96 10.23 0.88
CA SER A 43 -18.92 8.94 0.20
C SER A 43 -17.54 8.68 -0.38
N VAL A 44 -16.92 9.70 -1.00
CA VAL A 44 -15.55 9.63 -1.53
C VAL A 44 -14.56 9.28 -0.42
N ILE A 45 -14.60 10.00 0.70
CA ILE A 45 -13.71 9.73 1.85
C ILE A 45 -13.91 8.31 2.38
N LEU A 46 -15.15 7.83 2.47
CA LEU A 46 -15.44 6.48 2.94
C LEU A 46 -14.93 5.42 1.95
N HIS A 47 -15.05 5.66 0.65
CA HIS A 47 -14.50 4.81 -0.40
C HIS A 47 -12.97 4.75 -0.32
N CYS A 48 -12.29 5.90 -0.27
CA CYS A 48 -10.84 5.95 -0.11
C CYS A 48 -10.39 5.26 1.19
N THR A 49 -11.09 5.49 2.30
CA THR A 49 -10.76 4.85 3.58
C THR A 49 -10.86 3.32 3.52
N ARG A 50 -11.88 2.80 2.83
CA ARG A 50 -12.04 1.35 2.62
C ARG A 50 -10.94 0.78 1.70
N ALA A 51 -10.59 1.50 0.64
CA ALA A 51 -9.50 1.13 -0.28
C ALA A 51 -8.16 1.09 0.47
N THR A 52 -7.82 2.17 1.18
CA THR A 52 -6.63 2.26 2.04
C THR A 52 -6.60 1.15 3.09
N GLY A 53 -7.74 0.78 3.67
CA GLY A 53 -7.83 -0.35 4.59
C GLY A 53 -7.35 -1.66 3.96
N GLY A 54 -7.67 -1.88 2.68
CA GLY A 54 -7.16 -2.99 1.88
C GLY A 54 -5.64 -2.90 1.69
N ASP A 55 -5.14 -1.73 1.27
CA ASP A 55 -3.69 -1.52 1.09
C ASP A 55 -2.87 -1.76 2.35
N VAL A 56 -3.36 -1.35 3.51
CA VAL A 56 -2.71 -1.62 4.80
C VAL A 56 -2.59 -3.11 5.06
N ILE A 57 -3.64 -3.88 4.77
CA ILE A 57 -3.61 -5.35 4.92
C ILE A 57 -2.60 -5.96 3.96
N ILE A 58 -2.57 -5.52 2.71
CA ILE A 58 -1.60 -6.00 1.71
C ILE A 58 -0.17 -5.65 2.15
N SER A 59 0.06 -4.42 2.64
CA SER A 59 1.36 -3.95 3.11
C SER A 59 1.84 -4.76 4.31
N LEU A 60 0.97 -5.03 5.29
CA LEU A 60 1.31 -5.91 6.42
C LEU A 60 1.60 -7.35 5.97
N GLY A 61 0.80 -7.90 5.06
CA GLY A 61 1.04 -9.23 4.49
C GLY A 61 2.37 -9.34 3.75
N ALA A 62 2.69 -8.35 2.94
CA ALA A 62 3.98 -8.24 2.25
C ALA A 62 5.14 -8.09 3.25
N PHE A 63 4.96 -7.29 4.30
CA PHE A 63 5.97 -7.09 5.35
C PHE A 63 6.25 -8.39 6.12
N TRP A 64 5.22 -9.15 6.47
CA TRP A 64 5.40 -10.45 7.13
C TRP A 64 6.06 -11.47 6.20
N THR A 65 5.71 -11.46 4.92
CA THR A 65 6.36 -12.31 3.92
C THR A 65 7.86 -11.99 3.87
N ALA A 66 8.24 -10.72 3.72
CA ALA A 66 9.64 -10.29 3.75
C ALA A 66 10.34 -10.67 5.07
N SER A 67 9.65 -10.52 6.21
CA SER A 67 10.17 -10.88 7.54
C SER A 67 10.45 -12.37 7.68
N LEU A 68 9.61 -13.23 7.09
CA LEU A 68 9.79 -14.68 7.09
C LEU A 68 11.05 -15.09 6.31
N PHE A 69 11.25 -14.52 5.12
CA PHE A 69 12.44 -14.77 4.31
C PHE A 69 13.72 -14.20 4.95
N ALA A 70 13.62 -13.01 5.55
CA ALA A 70 14.73 -12.39 6.26
C ALA A 70 15.04 -13.06 7.62
N ARG A 71 14.15 -13.91 8.13
CA ARG A 71 14.15 -14.48 9.48
C ARG A 71 14.31 -13.42 10.58
N SER A 72 13.85 -12.19 10.31
CA SER A 72 13.97 -11.05 11.22
C SER A 72 12.84 -10.07 10.96
N ARG A 73 12.23 -9.56 12.03
CA ARG A 73 11.22 -8.48 11.98
C ARG A 73 11.83 -7.10 11.74
N TYR A 74 13.13 -6.95 11.96
CA TYR A 74 13.87 -5.71 11.77
C TYR A 74 14.72 -5.75 10.51
N TRP A 75 14.28 -6.51 9.50
CA TRP A 75 15.00 -6.70 8.24
C TRP A 75 15.30 -5.37 7.53
N PHE A 76 14.48 -4.35 7.76
CA PHE A 76 14.61 -3.00 7.20
C PHE A 76 15.72 -2.15 7.83
N LEU A 77 16.28 -2.59 8.98
CA LEU A 77 17.46 -1.96 9.58
C LEU A 77 18.75 -2.49 8.99
N ALA A 78 18.74 -3.73 8.47
CA ALA A 78 19.88 -4.29 7.77
C ALA A 78 19.90 -3.77 6.33
N ASP A 79 21.07 -3.40 5.81
CA ASP A 79 21.25 -2.97 4.41
C ASP A 79 21.16 -4.16 3.43
N ARG A 80 20.08 -4.94 3.53
CA ARG A 80 19.79 -6.10 2.68
C ARG A 80 18.70 -5.73 1.69
N PHE A 81 19.03 -5.80 0.40
CA PHE A 81 18.08 -5.51 -0.67
C PHE A 81 17.06 -6.64 -0.90
N LEU A 82 17.38 -7.88 -0.53
CA LEU A 82 16.52 -9.04 -0.79
C LEU A 82 15.14 -8.94 -0.12
N PRO A 83 15.02 -8.65 1.19
CA PRO A 83 13.71 -8.52 1.85
C PRO A 83 12.89 -7.34 1.31
N LEU A 84 13.55 -6.24 0.93
CA LEU A 84 12.90 -5.11 0.28
C LEU A 84 12.33 -5.50 -1.09
N GLY A 85 13.08 -6.25 -1.89
CA GLY A 85 12.60 -6.79 -3.17
C GLY A 85 11.37 -7.69 -2.99
N ILE A 86 11.41 -8.60 -2.00
CA ILE A 86 10.28 -9.49 -1.68
C ILE A 86 9.05 -8.69 -1.25
N PHE A 87 9.25 -7.65 -0.43
CA PHE A 87 8.17 -6.77 0.01
C PHE A 87 7.48 -6.08 -1.18
N LEU A 88 8.25 -5.49 -2.09
CA LEU A 88 7.74 -4.83 -3.29
C LEU A 88 7.03 -5.81 -4.23
N ILE A 89 7.66 -6.96 -4.50
CA ILE A 89 7.10 -7.97 -5.41
C ILE A 89 5.80 -8.55 -4.85
N ALA A 90 5.75 -8.87 -3.56
CA ALA A 90 4.54 -9.39 -2.92
C ALA A 90 3.39 -8.39 -3.01
N GLY A 91 3.64 -7.13 -2.65
CA GLY A 91 2.63 -6.07 -2.73
C GLY A 91 2.13 -5.81 -4.16
N LEU A 92 3.06 -5.71 -5.12
CA LEU A 92 2.73 -5.49 -6.52
C LEU A 92 1.92 -6.67 -7.10
N LEU A 93 2.33 -7.91 -6.85
CA LEU A 93 1.60 -9.09 -7.33
C LEU A 93 0.18 -9.15 -6.78
N ILE A 94 0.01 -8.92 -5.47
CA ILE A 94 -1.32 -8.92 -4.85
C ILE A 94 -2.19 -7.84 -5.51
N THR A 95 -1.66 -6.64 -5.68
CA THR A 95 -2.40 -5.52 -6.28
C THR A 95 -2.80 -5.79 -7.72
N VAL A 96 -1.88 -6.30 -8.53
CA VAL A 96 -2.17 -6.66 -9.93
C VAL A 96 -3.28 -7.72 -9.98
N VAL A 97 -3.23 -8.75 -9.13
CA VAL A 97 -4.29 -9.76 -9.06
C VAL A 97 -5.62 -9.14 -8.64
N PHE A 98 -5.63 -8.25 -7.65
CA PHE A 98 -6.85 -7.56 -7.21
C PHE A 98 -7.44 -6.68 -8.31
N GLU A 99 -6.63 -5.92 -9.04
CA GLU A 99 -7.07 -5.07 -10.14
C GLU A 99 -7.63 -5.89 -11.31
N LEU A 100 -6.96 -6.98 -11.69
CA LEU A 100 -7.44 -7.89 -12.73
C LEU A 100 -8.79 -8.51 -12.36
N LEU A 101 -8.97 -8.89 -11.09
CA LEU A 101 -10.24 -9.40 -10.59
C LEU A 101 -11.32 -8.32 -10.56
N ALA A 102 -10.97 -7.10 -10.13
CA ALA A 102 -11.90 -5.99 -9.99
C ALA A 102 -12.38 -5.45 -11.35
N THR A 103 -11.49 -5.31 -12.33
CA THR A 103 -11.80 -4.80 -13.67
C THR A 103 -12.39 -5.86 -14.59
N GLY A 104 -12.01 -7.14 -14.41
CA GLY A 104 -12.54 -8.25 -15.18
C GLY A 104 -13.83 -8.83 -14.60
N PRO A 105 -13.76 -9.95 -13.85
CA PRO A 105 -14.93 -10.74 -13.45
C PRO A 105 -15.89 -10.04 -12.49
N PHE A 106 -15.41 -9.12 -11.64
CA PHE A 106 -16.25 -8.47 -10.63
C PHE A 106 -16.82 -7.11 -11.04
N GLN A 107 -16.34 -6.51 -12.15
CA GLN A 107 -16.72 -5.18 -12.64
C GLN A 107 -16.93 -4.14 -11.51
N ARG A 108 -16.04 -4.16 -10.52
CA ARG A 108 -16.22 -3.43 -9.26
C ARG A 108 -16.02 -1.93 -9.42
N TRP A 109 -15.19 -1.52 -10.36
CA TRP A 109 -14.94 -0.14 -10.74
C TRP A 109 -14.57 -0.08 -12.22
N THR A 110 -14.90 1.05 -12.84
CA THR A 110 -14.56 1.33 -14.24
C THR A 110 -13.62 2.52 -14.26
N TYR A 111 -12.49 2.38 -14.97
CA TYR A 111 -11.56 3.48 -15.16
C TYR A 111 -12.13 4.52 -16.11
N GLU A 112 -11.80 5.78 -15.86
CA GLU A 112 -12.13 6.86 -16.78
C GLU A 112 -11.19 6.85 -18.01
N GLN A 113 -11.59 7.47 -19.11
CA GLN A 113 -10.75 7.58 -20.32
C GLN A 113 -9.40 8.28 -20.06
N SER A 114 -9.32 9.08 -19.01
CA SER A 114 -8.12 9.79 -18.56
C SER A 114 -7.09 8.88 -17.89
N MET A 115 -7.45 7.65 -17.48
CA MET A 115 -6.57 6.75 -16.76
C MET A 115 -5.58 6.04 -17.71
N PRO A 116 -4.26 6.28 -17.58
CA PRO A 116 -3.28 5.52 -18.36
C PRO A 116 -3.28 4.07 -17.89
N VAL A 117 -3.56 3.14 -18.81
CA VAL A 117 -3.56 1.70 -18.56
C VAL A 117 -2.40 1.01 -19.27
N LEU A 118 -1.92 -0.09 -18.70
CA LEU A 118 -0.93 -0.93 -19.36
C LEU A 118 -1.56 -1.67 -20.56
N PRO A 119 -0.95 -1.63 -21.75
CA PRO A 119 -1.55 -2.13 -22.99
C PRO A 119 -1.78 -3.65 -23.03
N PHE A 120 -1.14 -4.42 -22.15
CA PHE A 120 -1.26 -5.88 -22.11
C PHE A 120 -2.19 -6.40 -21.02
N THR A 121 -2.35 -5.66 -19.93
CA THR A 121 -3.10 -6.11 -18.75
C THR A 121 -4.34 -5.27 -18.45
N ASN A 122 -4.51 -4.12 -19.12
CA ASN A 122 -5.52 -3.10 -18.82
C ASN A 122 -5.52 -2.63 -17.35
N VAL A 123 -4.43 -2.89 -16.61
CA VAL A 123 -4.28 -2.43 -15.22
C VAL A 123 -3.87 -0.97 -15.24
N GLY A 124 -4.48 -0.18 -14.35
CA GLY A 124 -4.13 1.22 -14.17
C GLY A 124 -2.67 1.45 -13.79
N LEU A 125 -2.06 2.47 -14.39
CA LEU A 125 -0.70 2.88 -14.03
C LEU A 125 -0.61 3.44 -12.61
N SER A 126 -1.68 4.11 -12.14
CA SER A 126 -1.71 4.72 -10.80
C SER A 126 -1.57 3.67 -9.67
N PRO A 127 -2.35 2.57 -9.64
CA PRO A 127 -2.13 1.47 -8.69
C PRO A 127 -0.71 0.87 -8.72
N ILE A 128 -0.09 0.79 -9.91
CA ILE A 128 1.28 0.27 -10.04
C ILE A 128 2.29 1.27 -9.47
N ALA A 129 2.14 2.55 -9.80
CA ALA A 129 2.97 3.61 -9.25
C ALA A 129 2.83 3.72 -7.73
N GLN A 130 1.62 3.54 -7.19
CA GLN A 130 1.32 3.45 -5.77
C GLN A 130 2.21 2.39 -5.10
N TRP A 131 2.23 1.17 -5.65
CA TRP A 131 2.96 0.03 -5.09
C TRP A 131 4.48 0.03 -5.32
N ILE A 132 4.98 0.96 -6.14
CA ILE A 132 6.43 1.19 -6.27
C ILE A 132 6.85 2.33 -5.34
N ALA A 133 6.18 3.48 -5.41
CA ALA A 133 6.60 4.68 -4.71
C ALA A 133 6.29 4.64 -3.21
N LEU A 134 5.06 4.25 -2.83
CA LEU A 134 4.63 4.32 -1.43
C LEU A 134 5.35 3.31 -0.54
N PRO A 135 5.53 2.03 -0.92
CA PRO A 135 6.25 1.07 -0.10
C PRO A 135 7.71 1.48 0.17
N LEU A 136 8.40 2.09 -0.81
CA LEU A 136 9.75 2.61 -0.62
C LEU A 136 9.78 3.75 0.41
N LEU A 137 8.87 4.72 0.26
CA LEU A 137 8.74 5.85 1.17
C LEU A 137 8.31 5.39 2.58
N GLN A 138 7.40 4.44 2.66
CA GLN A 138 6.94 3.81 3.89
C GLN A 138 8.10 3.18 4.65
N MET A 139 8.92 2.35 3.98
CA MET A 139 10.06 1.70 4.63
C MET A 139 11.11 2.71 5.10
N TRP A 140 11.29 3.80 4.38
CA TRP A 140 12.18 4.89 4.80
C TRP A 140 11.68 5.58 6.08
N PHE A 141 10.39 5.88 6.18
CA PHE A 141 9.79 6.44 7.40
C PHE A 141 9.86 5.48 8.59
N VAL A 142 9.52 4.20 8.38
CA VAL A 142 9.60 3.16 9.42
C VAL A 142 11.04 3.05 9.94
N ARG A 143 12.04 3.02 9.05
CA ARG A 143 13.46 2.97 9.43
C ARG A 143 13.84 4.19 10.27
N ARG A 144 13.45 5.40 9.86
CA ARG A 144 13.74 6.64 10.60
C ARG A 144 13.09 6.67 11.98
N GLN A 145 11.82 6.28 12.09
CA GLN A 145 11.09 6.30 13.36
C GLN A 145 11.69 5.31 14.36
N VAL A 146 12.04 4.11 13.91
CA VAL A 146 12.66 3.09 14.77
C VAL A 146 14.07 3.50 15.19
N LEU A 147 14.90 4.01 14.28
CA LEU A 147 16.26 4.49 14.64
C LEU A 147 16.22 5.72 15.56
N GLY A 148 15.30 6.67 15.33
CA GLY A 148 15.14 7.86 16.15
C GLY A 148 14.63 7.59 17.56
N GLY A 149 13.85 6.52 17.76
CA GLY A 149 13.40 6.08 19.08
C GLY A 149 14.44 5.30 19.91
N HIS A 150 15.61 5.02 19.33
CA HIS A 150 16.74 4.35 20.01
C HIS A 150 17.85 5.32 20.46
N LEU A 151 17.73 6.61 20.15
CA LEU A 151 18.57 7.70 20.67
C LEU A 151 17.98 8.27 21.96
#